data_AF-A0AAN4KQU5-F1
#
_entry.id   AF-A0AAN4KQU5-F1
#
_cell.length_a   1.000
_cell.length_b   1.000
_cell.length_c   1.000
_cell.angle_alpha   90.00
_cell.angle_beta   90.00
_cell.angle_gamma   90.00
#
_symmetry.space_group_name_H-M   'P 1'
#
loop_
_entity.id
_entity.type
_entity.pdbx_description
1 polymer ?
#
loop_
_entity_poly.entity_id
_entity_poly.type
_entity_poly.pdbx_seq_one_letter_code
_entity_poly.pdbx_strand_id
1 'polypeptide(L)' 'MIKKGAMYEHNFGGTVFVTKVTTSTVEFRNQSIPDMEFHEKDEWKLETFIEQFSYVAG' A
#
# COMPACT_ATOMS: atom_id res chain seq x y z
N MET A 1 7.60 3.91 -9.68
CA MET A 1 8.07 4.77 -8.57
C MET A 1 6.92 4.89 -7.58
N ILE A 2 7.08 4.41 -6.34
CA ILE A 2 6.05 4.52 -5.29
C ILE A 2 6.07 5.95 -4.72
N LYS A 3 4.90 6.60 -4.64
CA LYS A 3 4.73 7.96 -4.14
C LYS A 3 4.14 7.92 -2.73
N LYS A 4 4.81 8.58 -1.78
CA LYS A 4 4.22 8.87 -0.48
C LYS A 4 3.00 9.78 -0.64
N GLY A 5 1.95 9.52 0.12
CA GLY A 5 0.71 10.29 0.08
C GLY A 5 -0.22 9.91 -1.06
N ALA A 6 0.01 8.77 -1.70
CA ALA A 6 -0.82 8.28 -2.79
C ALA A 6 -1.59 7.02 -2.39
N MET A 7 -2.72 6.84 -3.08
CA MET A 7 -3.54 5.64 -2.98
C MET A 7 -3.06 4.57 -3.97
N TYR A 8 -3.11 3.33 -3.52
CA TYR A 8 -2.78 2.15 -4.30
C TYR A 8 -3.88 1.12 -4.14
N GLU A 9 -4.19 0.42 -5.22
CA GLU A 9 -5.16 -0.67 -5.24
C GLU A 9 -4.42 -2.00 -5.12
N HIS A 10 -4.92 -2.87 -4.26
CA HIS A 10 -4.38 -4.21 -4.09
C HIS A 10 -4.95 -5.15 -5.16
N ASN A 11 -4.14 -6.10 -5.64
CA ASN A 11 -4.57 -7.06 -6.66
C ASN A 11 -5.81 -7.90 -6.28
N PHE A 12 -6.08 -8.06 -4.99
CA PHE A 12 -7.24 -8.81 -4.47
C PHE A 12 -8.45 -7.90 -4.16
N GLY A 13 -8.40 -6.65 -4.58
CA GLY A 13 -9.40 -5.64 -4.27
C GLY A 13 -9.09 -4.88 -2.97
N GLY A 14 -9.56 -3.63 -2.92
CA GLY A 14 -9.34 -2.71 -1.82
C GLY A 14 -8.17 -1.75 -2.06
N THR A 15 -8.11 -0.71 -1.23
CA THR A 15 -7.14 0.37 -1.38
C THR A 15 -6.31 0.57 -0.12
N VAL A 16 -5.08 1.01 -0.31
CA VAL A 16 -4.15 1.41 0.75
C VAL A 16 -3.61 2.81 0.48
N PHE A 17 -3.29 3.52 1.55
CA PHE A 17 -2.65 4.82 1.47
C PHE A 17 -1.20 4.74 1.94
N VAL A 18 -0.26 5.04 1.06
CA VAL A 18 1.17 4.98 1.39
C VAL A 18 1.57 6.19 2.24
N THR A 19 2.05 5.94 3.45
CA THR A 19 2.43 6.98 4.42
C THR A 19 3.93 7.24 4.45
N LYS A 20 4.76 6.25 4.11
CA LYS A 20 6.22 6.39 4.02
C LYS A 20 6.82 5.41 3.03
N VAL A 21 7.87 5.85 2.33
CA VAL A 21 8.64 5.03 1.39
C VAL A 21 10.11 5.18 1.77
N THR A 22 10.81 4.07 1.93
CA THR A 22 12.26 4.03 2.15
C THR A 22 12.94 3.39 0.94
N THR A 23 14.25 3.14 1.03
CA THR A 23 14.99 2.41 -0.01
C THR A 23 14.59 0.95 -0.14
N SER A 24 14.00 0.34 0.91
CA SER A 24 13.71 -1.10 0.96
C SER A 24 12.30 -1.46 1.44
N THR A 25 11.54 -0.52 2.02
CA THR A 25 10.21 -0.77 2.58
C THR A 25 9.20 0.32 2.25
N VAL A 26 7.91 -0.03 2.34
CA VAL A 26 6.76 0.86 2.20
C VAL A 26 5.89 0.71 3.44
N GLU A 27 5.62 1.81 4.11
CA GLU A 27 4.62 1.88 5.18
C GLU A 27 3.32 2.42 4.59
N PHE A 28 2.21 1.76 4.88
CA PHE A 28 0.90 2.14 4.38
C PHE A 28 -0.20 1.88 5.41
N ARG A 29 -1.38 2.42 5.13
CA ARG A 29 -2.59 2.20 5.91
C ARG A 29 -3.63 1.52 5.02
N ASN A 30 -4.19 0.41 5.50
CA ASN A 30 -5.34 -0.21 4.86
C ASN A 30 -6.54 0.73 4.95
N GLN A 31 -7.16 1.03 3.81
CA GLN A 31 -8.41 1.80 3.77
C GLN A 31 -9.63 0.93 3.51
N SER A 32 -9.51 -0.12 2.69
CA SER A 32 -10.69 -0.88 2.25
C SER A 32 -10.42 -2.29 1.71
N ILE A 33 -9.37 -2.99 2.17
CA ILE A 33 -9.16 -4.40 1.79
C ILE A 33 -10.14 -5.28 2.61
N PRO A 34 -11.10 -5.98 1.97
CA PRO A 34 -12.22 -6.63 2.66
C PRO A 34 -11.84 -7.82 3.55
N ASP A 35 -10.71 -8.48 3.29
CA ASP A 35 -10.24 -9.68 4.01
C ASP A 35 -8.97 -9.44 4.85
N MET A 36 -8.52 -8.20 4.97
CA MET A 36 -7.32 -7.85 5.71
C MET A 36 -7.71 -7.16 7.02
N GLU A 37 -7.23 -7.68 8.15
CA GLU A 37 -7.45 -7.05 9.45
C GLU A 37 -7.02 -5.58 9.39
N PHE A 38 -7.84 -4.70 9.97
CA PHE A 38 -7.50 -3.28 10.00
C PHE A 38 -6.33 -3.07 10.96
N HIS A 39 -5.13 -2.94 10.41
CA HIS A 39 -3.97 -2.48 11.14
C HIS A 39 -3.84 -0.96 10.96
N GLU A 40 -3.59 -0.24 12.05
CA GLU A 40 -3.35 1.21 12.01
C GLU A 40 -2.14 1.58 11.14
N LYS A 41 -1.25 0.61 10.91
CA LYS A 41 -0.05 0.71 10.09
C LYS A 41 0.46 -0.70 9.71
N ASP A 42 0.70 -0.90 8.42
CA ASP A 42 1.44 -2.05 7.87
C ASP A 42 2.76 -1.58 7.24
N GLU A 43 3.78 -2.42 7.29
CA GLU A 43 5.07 -2.20 6.63
C GLU A 43 5.46 -3.43 5.81
N TRP A 44 5.59 -3.26 4.49
CA TRP A 44 5.99 -4.33 3.58
C TRP A 44 7.31 -4.01 2.90
N LYS A 45 8.00 -5.06 2.43
CA LYS A 45 9.15 -4.88 1.54
C LYS A 45 8.71 -4.18 0.26
N LEU A 46 9.55 -3.28 -0.25
CA LEU A 46 9.27 -2.48 -1.43
C LEU A 46 9.01 -3.34 -2.68
N GLU A 47 9.78 -4.43 -2.85
CA GLU A 47 9.59 -5.39 -3.95
C GLU A 47 8.19 -6.02 -3.92
N THR A 48 7.81 -6.57 -2.76
CA THR A 48 6.50 -7.20 -2.55
C THR A 48 5.37 -6.19 -2.73
N PHE A 49 5.54 -4.95 -2.25
CA PHE A 49 4.54 -3.92 -2.43
C PHE A 49 4.31 -3.59 -3.91
N ILE A 50 5.38 -3.48 -4.70
CA ILE A 50 5.28 -3.19 -6.14
C ILE A 50 4.59 -4.34 -6.90
N GLU A 51 4.80 -5.58 -6.48
CA GLU A 51 4.16 -6.76 -7.11
C GLU A 51 2.66 -6.86 -6.80
N GLN A 52 2.25 -6.46 -5.59
CA GLN A 52 0.88 -6.66 -5.09
C GLN A 52 -0.03 -5.44 -5.28
N PHE A 53 0.53 -4.26 -5.54
CA PHE A 53 -0.21 -3.00 -5.58
C PHE A 53 0.02 -2.19 -6.85
N SER A 54 -1.07 -1.64 -7.39
CA SER A 54 -1.06 -0.72 -8.54
C SER A 54 -1.41 0.70 -8.12
N TYR A 55 -0.73 1.71 -8.69
CA TYR A 55 -1.01 3.11 -8.39
C TYR A 55 -2.38 3.52 -8.95
N VAL A 56 -3.21 4.12 -8.12
CA VAL A 56 -4.48 4.71 -8.54
C VAL A 56 -4.30 6.21 -8.64
N ALA A 57 -4.44 6.76 -9.85
CA ALA A 57 -4.49 8.20 -10.03
C ALA A 57 -5.81 8.73 -9.47
N GLY A 58 -5.72 9.58 -8.44
CA GLY A 58 -6.81 10.45 -7.99
C GLY A 58 -6.65 11.84 -8.57
#